data_AF-A0A5P2D5W6-F1
#
_entry.id   AF-A0A5P2D5W6-F1
#
_cell.length_a   1.000
_cell.length_b   1.000
_cell.length_c   1.000
_cell.angle_alpha   90.00
_cell.angle_beta   90.00
_cell.angle_gamma   90.00
#
_symmetry.space_group_name_H-M   'P 1'
#
loop_
_entity.id
_entity.type
_entity.pdbx_description
1 polymer ?
#
loop_
_entity_poly.entity_id
_entity_poly.type
_entity_poly.pdbx_seq_one_letter_code
_entity_poly.pdbx_strand_id
1 'polypeptide(L)'
;MTTLLLAPVYAGGVQLGAYALERLDPAERERILRTCSTNVDNLAAGRWETLVSSALVVEEPMPLAYALLLLAVLGYAEYAYGAWWTAGVFALGHTGATLLVYGALRAGSPRAETRRALDVGTSYGFNAVLGALTSALPRGPVRHAARAGLLAVAAGPLLRRGRTFTDLGHLAALGLGIGLSVGLDYLSTAKHRKIT
;
A
#
# COMPACT_ATOMS: atom_id res chain seq x y z
N MET A 1 9.76 -23.00 10.95
CA MET A 1 9.28 -21.73 11.55
C MET A 1 9.82 -20.60 10.69
N THR A 2 8.97 -19.95 9.91
CA THR A 2 9.35 -18.73 9.17
C THR A 2 9.60 -17.64 10.22
N THR A 3 10.82 -17.16 10.33
CA THR A 3 11.17 -16.06 11.24
C THR A 3 10.31 -14.84 10.93
N LEU A 4 9.50 -14.40 11.91
CA LEU A 4 8.61 -13.23 11.85
C LEU A 4 9.42 -11.91 11.89
N LEU A 5 10.36 -11.75 10.98
CA LEU A 5 11.32 -10.65 11.01
C LEU A 5 11.07 -9.63 9.91
N LEU A 6 10.32 -9.96 8.86
CA LEU A 6 10.26 -9.08 7.69
C LEU A 6 9.47 -7.79 7.99
N ALA A 7 8.31 -7.90 8.62
CA ALA A 7 7.49 -6.75 9.01
C ALA A 7 8.22 -5.78 9.97
N PRO A 8 8.84 -6.21 11.09
CA PRO A 8 9.56 -5.28 11.96
C PRO A 8 10.82 -4.70 11.28
N VAL A 9 11.55 -5.48 10.49
CA VAL A 9 12.71 -4.97 9.73
C VAL A 9 12.28 -3.92 8.72
N TYR A 10 11.20 -4.16 7.98
CA TYR A 10 10.66 -3.22 7.02
C TYR A 10 10.16 -1.93 7.68
N ALA A 11 9.25 -2.04 8.66
CA ALA A 11 8.67 -0.88 9.32
C ALA A 11 9.73 -0.06 10.06
N GLY A 12 10.64 -0.72 10.78
CA GLY A 12 11.77 -0.08 11.44
C GLY A 12 12.75 0.55 10.45
N GLY A 13 13.09 -0.15 9.37
CA GLY A 13 13.98 0.36 8.33
C GLY A 13 13.45 1.61 7.65
N VAL A 14 12.18 1.62 7.26
CA VAL A 14 11.52 2.81 6.68
C VAL A 14 11.50 3.96 7.68
N GLN A 15 11.15 3.71 8.95
CA GLN A 15 11.11 4.75 9.97
C GLN A 15 12.50 5.34 10.25
N LEU A 16 13.53 4.49 10.36
CA LEU A 16 14.91 4.94 10.56
C LEU A 16 15.41 5.71 9.33
N GLY A 17 15.08 5.26 8.12
CA GLY A 17 15.36 5.96 6.88
C GLY A 17 14.73 7.36 6.86
N ALA A 18 13.49 7.48 7.31
CA ALA A 18 12.80 8.78 7.42
C ALA A 18 13.53 9.73 8.37
N TYR A 19 13.91 9.26 9.57
CA TYR A 19 14.69 10.06 10.51
C TYR A 19 16.07 10.43 9.98
N ALA A 20 16.71 9.56 9.20
CA ALA A 20 17.99 9.87 8.56
C ALA A 20 17.82 10.96 7.49
N LEU A 21 16.75 10.91 6.69
CA LEU A 21 16.44 11.94 5.69
C LEU A 21 16.13 13.30 6.31
N GLU A 22 15.49 13.34 7.48
CA GLU A 22 15.28 14.59 8.23
C GLU A 22 16.58 15.28 8.68
N ARG A 23 17.69 14.55 8.75
CA ARG A 23 19.00 15.13 9.11
C ARG A 23 19.70 15.79 7.92
N LEU A 24 19.19 15.61 6.70
CA LEU A 24 19.76 16.20 5.50
C LEU A 24 19.27 17.62 5.27
N ASP A 25 20.02 18.40 4.50
CA ASP A 25 19.54 19.70 4.02
C ASP A 25 18.24 19.54 3.22
N PRO A 26 17.28 20.47 3.32
CA PRO A 26 15.96 20.34 2.67
C PRO A 26 16.03 20.05 1.17
N ALA A 27 17.00 20.65 0.46
CA ALA A 27 17.19 20.44 -0.96
C ALA A 27 17.70 19.02 -1.29
N GLU A 28 18.49 18.42 -0.41
CA GLU A 28 18.99 17.05 -0.59
C GLU A 28 17.89 16.03 -0.30
N ARG A 29 17.16 16.23 0.81
CA ARG A 29 15.97 15.42 1.15
C ARG A 29 14.98 15.41 -0.01
N GLU A 30 14.63 16.59 -0.53
CA GLU A 30 13.71 16.73 -1.65
C GLU A 30 14.22 16.01 -2.91
N ARG A 31 15.52 16.09 -3.20
CA ARG A 31 16.11 15.39 -4.35
C ARG A 31 15.96 13.87 -4.21
N ILE A 32 16.26 13.32 -3.03
CA ILE A 32 16.14 11.89 -2.77
C ILE A 32 14.68 11.44 -2.90
N LEU A 33 13.75 12.16 -2.26
CA LEU A 33 12.31 11.86 -2.35
C LEU A 33 11.82 11.87 -3.80
N ARG A 34 12.22 12.87 -4.59
CA ARG A 34 11.88 12.97 -6.02
C ARG A 34 12.46 11.83 -6.85
N THR A 35 13.69 11.41 -6.58
CA THR A 35 14.31 10.28 -7.28
C THR A 35 13.61 8.97 -6.96
N CYS A 36 13.19 8.77 -5.72
CA CYS A 36 12.51 7.54 -5.29
C CYS A 36 11.02 7.50 -5.65
N SER A 37 10.39 8.64 -5.99
CA SER A 37 8.96 8.77 -6.16
C SER A 37 8.40 8.10 -7.41
N THR A 38 7.19 7.54 -7.30
CA THR A 38 6.39 7.02 -8.41
C THR A 38 5.55 8.09 -9.11
N ASN A 39 5.97 9.35 -9.06
CA ASN A 39 5.30 10.44 -9.75
C ASN A 39 5.23 10.21 -11.27
N VAL A 40 4.28 10.89 -11.92
CA VAL A 40 3.97 10.68 -13.34
C VAL A 40 5.18 10.94 -14.24
N ASP A 41 5.98 11.96 -13.93
CA ASP A 41 7.16 12.31 -14.72
C ASP A 41 8.25 11.23 -14.61
N ASN A 42 8.45 10.62 -13.44
CA ASN A 42 9.38 9.51 -13.24
C ASN A 42 8.97 8.27 -14.06
N LEU A 43 7.72 7.83 -13.90
CA LEU A 43 7.21 6.64 -14.58
C LEU A 43 7.14 6.85 -16.10
N ALA A 44 6.76 8.06 -16.56
CA ALA A 44 6.77 8.41 -17.97
C ALA A 44 8.18 8.42 -18.60
N ALA A 45 9.20 8.73 -17.79
CA ALA A 45 10.60 8.67 -18.20
C ALA A 45 11.20 7.24 -18.14
N GLY A 46 10.41 6.22 -17.81
CA GLY A 46 10.85 4.83 -17.74
C GLY A 46 11.57 4.45 -16.45
N ARG A 47 11.50 5.27 -15.39
CA ARG A 47 12.08 4.98 -14.08
C ARG A 47 11.23 3.99 -13.28
N TRP A 48 11.11 2.75 -13.77
CA TRP A 48 10.26 1.72 -13.17
C TRP A 48 10.81 1.16 -11.85
N GLU A 49 12.10 1.32 -11.58
CA GLU A 49 12.72 1.02 -10.30
C GLU A 49 12.08 1.79 -9.13
N THR A 50 11.44 2.93 -9.43
CA THR A 50 10.70 3.72 -8.44
C THR A 50 9.53 2.97 -7.83
N LEU A 51 8.97 1.97 -8.53
CA LEU A 51 7.93 1.09 -7.98
C LEU A 51 8.39 0.36 -6.72
N VAL A 52 9.69 0.09 -6.59
CA VAL A 52 10.28 -0.53 -5.40
C VAL A 52 10.77 0.54 -4.43
N SER A 53 11.56 1.51 -4.90
CA SER A 53 12.16 2.49 -4.00
C SER A 53 11.12 3.38 -3.31
N SER A 54 9.98 3.67 -3.95
CA SER A 54 8.94 4.50 -3.36
C SER A 54 8.32 3.85 -2.13
N ALA A 55 8.28 2.52 -2.04
CA ALA A 55 7.80 1.83 -0.85
C ALA A 55 8.77 1.94 0.35
N LEU A 56 10.06 2.17 0.08
CA LEU A 56 11.13 2.15 1.09
C LEU A 56 11.39 3.52 1.72
N VAL A 57 10.77 4.57 1.19
CA VAL A 57 11.00 5.95 1.61
C VAL A 57 9.66 6.59 1.94
N VAL A 58 9.62 7.39 2.99
CA VAL A 58 8.47 8.24 3.34
C VAL A 58 8.92 9.69 3.39
N GLU A 59 8.01 10.62 3.08
CA GLU A 59 8.34 12.06 3.09
C GLU A 59 8.78 12.50 4.49
N GLU A 60 8.01 12.13 5.51
CA GLU A 60 8.23 12.47 6.91
C GLU A 60 8.20 11.20 7.76
N PRO A 61 8.89 11.17 8.91
CA PRO A 61 8.77 10.07 9.85
C PRO A 61 7.31 9.82 10.19
N MET A 62 6.94 8.55 10.16
CA MET A 62 5.54 8.19 10.38
C MET A 62 5.15 8.56 11.82
N PRO A 63 3.94 9.11 12.03
CA PRO A 63 3.38 9.24 13.36
C PRO A 63 3.39 7.87 14.06
N LEU A 64 3.72 7.85 15.36
CA LEU A 64 3.86 6.60 16.11
C LEU A 64 2.65 5.67 15.95
N ALA A 65 1.43 6.22 15.97
CA ALA A 65 0.21 5.45 15.77
C ALA A 65 0.16 4.75 14.40
N TYR A 66 0.60 5.43 13.32
CA TYR A 66 0.66 4.82 11.99
C TYR A 66 1.76 3.77 11.89
N ALA A 67 2.95 4.03 12.46
CA ALA A 67 4.05 3.07 12.47
C ALA A 67 3.66 1.77 13.22
N LEU A 68 3.00 1.90 14.37
CA LEU A 68 2.49 0.75 15.13
C LEU A 68 1.38 0.01 14.38
N LEU A 69 0.48 0.74 13.71
CA LEU A 69 -0.57 0.12 12.90
C LEU A 69 -0.01 -0.62 11.68
N LEU A 70 0.97 -0.03 10.99
CA LEU A 70 1.71 -0.67 9.90
C LEU A 70 2.35 -1.97 10.38
N LEU A 71 3.07 -1.92 11.50
CA LEU A 71 3.69 -3.09 12.10
C LEU A 71 2.66 -4.15 12.50
N ALA A 72 1.53 -3.75 13.10
CA ALA A 72 0.48 -4.66 13.51
C ALA A 72 -0.16 -5.37 12.31
N VAL A 73 -0.47 -4.63 11.23
CA VAL A 73 -1.08 -5.19 10.02
C VAL A 73 -0.11 -6.13 9.30
N LEU A 74 1.13 -5.69 9.03
CA LEU A 74 2.11 -6.51 8.33
C LEU A 74 2.56 -7.70 9.19
N GLY A 75 2.79 -7.48 10.48
CA GLY A 75 3.18 -8.52 11.43
C GLY A 75 2.09 -9.57 11.63
N TYR A 76 0.82 -9.17 11.73
CA TYR A 76 -0.28 -10.13 11.81
C TYR A 76 -0.44 -10.92 10.51
N ALA A 77 -0.30 -10.27 9.34
CA ALA A 77 -0.32 -10.99 8.06
C ALA A 77 0.84 -11.98 7.94
N GLU A 78 2.04 -11.59 8.35
CA GLU A 78 3.22 -12.46 8.37
C GLU A 78 3.04 -13.63 9.35
N TYR A 79 2.42 -13.38 10.50
CA TYR A 79 2.06 -14.43 11.46
C TYR A 79 1.01 -15.41 10.91
N ALA A 80 -0.06 -14.90 10.30
CA ALA A 80 -1.20 -15.71 9.87
C ALA A 80 -0.96 -16.44 8.54
N TYR A 81 -0.19 -15.85 7.61
CA TYR A 81 -0.04 -16.32 6.23
C TYR A 81 1.43 -16.48 5.78
N GLY A 82 2.39 -16.01 6.58
CA GLY A 82 3.83 -16.09 6.29
C GLY A 82 4.40 -14.86 5.59
N ALA A 83 5.70 -14.62 5.81
CA ALA A 83 6.41 -13.42 5.34
C ALA A 83 6.33 -13.21 3.82
N TRP A 84 6.53 -14.28 3.05
CA TRP A 84 6.50 -14.20 1.58
C TRP A 84 5.12 -13.92 1.02
N TRP A 85 4.07 -14.43 1.67
CA TRP A 85 2.70 -14.09 1.29
C TRP A 85 2.45 -12.61 1.55
N THR A 86 2.79 -12.11 2.75
CA THR A 86 2.63 -10.70 3.10
C THR A 86 3.40 -9.79 2.16
N ALA A 87 4.66 -10.11 1.85
CA ALA A 87 5.48 -9.37 0.91
C ALA A 87 4.88 -9.38 -0.51
N GLY A 88 4.36 -10.52 -0.97
CA GLY A 88 3.71 -10.64 -2.27
C GLY A 88 2.44 -9.79 -2.38
N VAL A 89 1.58 -9.81 -1.35
CA VAL A 89 0.37 -8.97 -1.30
C VAL A 89 0.73 -7.49 -1.23
N PHE A 90 1.71 -7.13 -0.40
CA PHE A 90 2.21 -5.77 -0.30
C PHE A 90 2.71 -5.27 -1.66
N ALA A 91 3.59 -6.03 -2.31
CA ALA A 91 4.19 -5.65 -3.59
C ALA A 91 3.14 -5.56 -4.72
N LEU A 92 2.21 -6.52 -4.80
CA LEU A 92 1.12 -6.51 -5.76
C LEU A 92 0.23 -5.28 -5.58
N GLY A 93 -0.16 -5.00 -4.33
CA GLY A 93 -0.99 -3.87 -3.99
C GLY A 93 -0.34 -2.53 -4.27
N HIS A 94 0.92 -2.37 -3.82
CA HIS A 94 1.72 -1.17 -4.03
C HIS A 94 1.92 -0.88 -5.51
N THR A 95 2.42 -1.85 -6.26
CA THR A 95 2.70 -1.70 -7.69
C THR A 95 1.41 -1.56 -8.50
N GLY A 96 0.41 -2.40 -8.22
CA GLY A 96 -0.87 -2.38 -8.93
C GLY A 96 -1.61 -1.05 -8.76
N ALA A 97 -1.71 -0.55 -7.52
CA ALA A 97 -2.35 0.74 -7.25
C ALA A 97 -1.58 1.89 -7.92
N THR A 98 -0.25 1.89 -7.82
CA THR A 98 0.60 2.88 -8.48
C THR A 98 0.36 2.93 -9.99
N LEU A 99 0.34 1.77 -10.65
CA LEU A 99 0.13 1.70 -12.10
C LEU A 99 -1.28 2.11 -12.52
N LEU A 100 -2.30 1.77 -11.71
CA LEU A 100 -3.68 2.22 -11.94
C LEU A 100 -3.81 3.74 -11.83
N VAL A 101 -3.23 4.33 -10.78
CA VAL A 101 -3.20 5.79 -10.58
C VAL A 101 -2.44 6.48 -11.70
N TYR A 102 -1.25 5.97 -12.05
CA TYR A 102 -0.46 6.48 -13.16
C TYR A 102 -1.24 6.45 -14.48
N GLY A 103 -1.90 5.35 -14.80
CA GLY A 103 -2.73 5.22 -16.00
C GLY A 103 -3.90 6.21 -16.01
N ALA A 104 -4.61 6.34 -14.88
CA ALA A 104 -5.71 7.29 -14.73
C ALA A 104 -5.25 8.74 -14.90
N LEU A 105 -4.12 9.11 -14.28
CA LEU A 105 -3.51 10.43 -14.42
C LEU A 105 -3.08 10.69 -15.86
N ARG A 106 -2.41 9.74 -16.52
CA ARG A 106 -1.99 9.85 -17.93
C ARG A 106 -3.17 10.09 -18.87
N ALA A 107 -4.30 9.43 -18.63
CA ALA A 107 -5.53 9.64 -19.40
C ALA A 107 -6.17 11.02 -19.14
N GLY A 108 -6.02 11.55 -17.93
CA GLY A 108 -6.64 12.81 -17.49
C GLY A 108 -5.86 14.10 -17.78
N SER A 109 -4.70 14.03 -18.46
CA SER A 109 -3.84 15.20 -18.76
C SER A 109 -3.61 16.12 -17.54
N PRO A 110 -2.91 15.63 -16.50
CA PRO A 110 -2.81 16.34 -15.23
C PRO A 110 -1.95 17.59 -15.37
N ARG A 111 -2.20 18.58 -14.53
CA ARG A 111 -1.35 19.76 -14.41
C ARG A 111 0.08 19.36 -14.03
N ALA A 112 1.04 20.20 -14.37
CA ALA A 112 2.45 19.97 -14.12
C ALA A 112 2.78 19.76 -12.62
N GLU A 113 2.05 20.45 -11.74
CA GLU A 113 2.14 20.27 -10.29
C GLU A 113 1.78 18.83 -9.87
N THR A 114 0.63 18.32 -10.33
CA THR A 114 0.17 16.95 -10.06
C THR A 114 1.11 15.90 -10.65
N ARG A 115 1.69 16.17 -11.83
CA ARG A 115 2.63 15.24 -12.46
C ARG A 115 3.94 15.05 -11.68
N ARG A 116 4.38 16.10 -10.97
CA ARG A 116 5.61 16.14 -10.17
C ARG A 116 5.38 16.01 -8.67
N ALA A 117 4.14 15.84 -8.25
CA ALA A 117 3.79 15.63 -6.85
C ALA A 117 4.45 14.35 -6.35
N LEU A 118 4.98 14.39 -5.13
CA LEU A 118 5.60 13.23 -4.52
C LEU A 118 4.56 12.13 -4.31
N ASP A 119 4.99 10.92 -4.59
CA ASP A 119 4.27 9.67 -4.37
C ASP A 119 5.30 8.68 -3.87
N VAL A 120 5.46 8.64 -2.55
CA VAL A 120 6.33 7.72 -1.81
C VAL A 120 5.61 7.28 -0.54
N GLY A 121 6.02 6.14 -0.01
CA GLY A 121 5.60 5.63 1.27
C GLY A 121 5.02 4.23 1.22
N THR A 122 4.70 3.74 2.40
CA THR A 122 4.26 2.35 2.63
C THR A 122 2.77 2.14 2.37
N SER A 123 2.04 3.22 2.07
CA SER A 123 0.60 3.29 2.30
C SER A 123 -0.23 2.46 1.34
N TYR A 124 0.16 2.31 0.08
CA TYR A 124 -0.54 1.43 -0.87
C TYR A 124 -0.36 -0.04 -0.48
N GLY A 125 0.88 -0.49 -0.26
CA GLY A 125 1.12 -1.86 0.18
C GLY A 125 0.44 -2.19 1.52
N PHE A 126 0.45 -1.24 2.48
CA PHE A 126 -0.30 -1.36 3.73
C PHE A 126 -1.81 -1.59 3.50
N ASN A 127 -2.45 -0.73 2.68
CA ASN A 127 -3.88 -0.83 2.40
C ASN A 127 -4.24 -2.15 1.71
N ALA A 128 -3.37 -2.65 0.82
CA ALA A 128 -3.57 -3.93 0.18
C ALA A 128 -3.48 -5.11 1.15
N VAL A 129 -2.49 -5.13 2.04
CA VAL A 129 -2.40 -6.16 3.08
C VAL A 129 -3.60 -6.10 4.03
N LEU A 130 -4.01 -4.89 4.44
CA LEU A 130 -5.22 -4.69 5.26
C LEU A 130 -6.48 -5.24 4.57
N GLY A 131 -6.66 -4.97 3.28
CA GLY A 131 -7.76 -5.52 2.48
C GLY A 131 -7.72 -7.04 2.38
N ALA A 132 -6.54 -7.62 2.17
CA ALA A 132 -6.35 -9.06 2.06
C ALA A 132 -6.62 -9.79 3.39
N LEU A 133 -6.24 -9.18 4.52
CA LEU A 133 -6.49 -9.70 5.87
C LEU A 133 -7.97 -9.83 6.23
N THR A 134 -8.88 -9.20 5.49
CA THR A 134 -10.32 -9.46 5.65
C THR A 134 -10.67 -10.94 5.42
N SER A 135 -9.81 -11.73 4.74
CA SER A 135 -9.99 -13.17 4.57
C SER A 135 -9.82 -13.96 5.87
N ALA A 136 -9.16 -13.38 6.88
CA ALA A 136 -8.97 -13.98 8.20
C ALA A 136 -10.21 -13.89 9.10
N LEU A 137 -11.12 -12.94 8.84
CA LEU A 137 -12.34 -12.74 9.64
C LEU A 137 -13.31 -13.91 9.47
N PRO A 138 -14.20 -14.27 10.40
CA PRO A 138 -15.20 -15.32 10.18
C PRO A 138 -16.03 -15.11 8.91
N ARG A 139 -16.29 -16.17 8.14
CA ARG A 139 -17.15 -16.07 6.95
C ARG A 139 -18.57 -15.66 7.35
N GLY A 140 -19.17 -14.74 6.59
CA GLY A 140 -20.52 -14.25 6.84
C GLY A 140 -20.59 -12.72 6.96
N PRO A 141 -21.65 -12.18 7.59
CA PRO A 141 -21.99 -10.76 7.51
C PRO A 141 -20.91 -9.84 8.10
N VAL A 142 -20.22 -10.27 9.16
CA VAL A 142 -19.13 -9.51 9.79
C VAL A 142 -18.01 -9.19 8.81
N ARG A 143 -17.60 -10.18 7.99
CA ARG A 143 -16.55 -9.99 6.99
C ARG A 143 -17.00 -9.05 5.87
N HIS A 144 -18.23 -9.17 5.41
CA HIS A 144 -18.78 -8.27 4.39
C HIS A 144 -18.90 -6.84 4.91
N ALA A 145 -19.38 -6.66 6.15
CA ALA A 145 -19.44 -5.38 6.82
C ALA A 145 -18.04 -4.76 6.99
N ALA A 146 -17.04 -5.55 7.38
CA ALA A 146 -15.65 -5.07 7.49
C ALA A 146 -15.10 -4.61 6.13
N ARG A 147 -15.30 -5.38 5.06
CA ARG A 147 -14.88 -5.00 3.69
C ARG A 147 -15.57 -3.70 3.26
N ALA A 148 -16.88 -3.59 3.44
CA ALA A 148 -17.65 -2.40 3.10
C ALA A 148 -17.22 -1.18 3.93
N GLY A 149 -17.01 -1.36 5.24
CA GLY A 149 -16.56 -0.31 6.14
C GLY A 149 -15.16 0.20 5.78
N LEU A 150 -14.21 -0.70 5.48
CA LEU A 150 -12.87 -0.32 5.03
C LEU A 150 -12.93 0.48 3.72
N LEU A 151 -13.72 0.02 2.75
CA LEU A 151 -13.90 0.74 1.48
C LEU A 151 -14.54 2.11 1.69
N ALA A 152 -15.54 2.22 2.56
CA ALA A 152 -16.18 3.49 2.89
C ALA A 152 -15.20 4.47 3.55
N VAL A 153 -14.38 4.00 4.48
CA VAL A 153 -13.32 4.80 5.11
C VAL A 153 -12.29 5.27 4.08
N ALA A 154 -11.82 4.37 3.20
CA ALA A 154 -10.87 4.70 2.14
C ALA A 154 -11.45 5.63 1.06
N ALA A 155 -12.76 5.55 0.80
CA ALA A 155 -13.44 6.43 -0.15
C ALA A 155 -13.75 7.83 0.44
N GLY A 156 -13.84 7.95 1.77
CA GLY A 156 -14.17 9.21 2.45
C GLY A 156 -13.31 10.41 2.02
N PRO A 157 -11.97 10.30 1.96
CA PRO A 157 -11.09 11.37 1.47
C PRO A 157 -11.42 11.87 0.06
N LEU A 158 -11.89 10.99 -0.85
CA LEU A 158 -12.25 11.36 -2.23
C LEU A 158 -13.45 12.32 -2.32
N LEU A 159 -14.25 12.39 -1.27
CA LEU A 159 -15.40 13.28 -1.16
C LEU A 159 -15.02 14.67 -0.63
N ARG A 160 -13.80 14.83 -0.09
CA ARG A 160 -13.35 16.10 0.48
C ARG A 160 -12.84 17.05 -0.59
N ARG A 161 -12.99 18.35 -0.34
CA ARG A 161 -12.27 19.37 -1.11
C ARG A 161 -10.77 19.25 -0.80
N GLY A 162 -9.93 19.22 -1.84
CA GLY A 162 -8.48 19.01 -1.70
C GLY A 162 -8.02 17.55 -1.80
N ARG A 163 -8.89 16.63 -2.24
CA ARG A 163 -8.48 15.25 -2.56
C ARG A 163 -7.27 15.21 -3.49
N THR A 164 -6.44 14.19 -3.30
CA THR A 164 -5.23 13.93 -4.06
C THR A 164 -5.37 12.65 -4.89
N PHE A 165 -4.45 12.41 -5.81
CA PHE A 165 -4.39 11.13 -6.52
C PHE A 165 -4.03 9.98 -5.57
N THR A 166 -3.37 10.27 -4.45
CA THR A 166 -3.00 9.29 -3.43
C THR A 166 -4.22 8.69 -2.76
N ASP A 167 -5.30 9.47 -2.57
CA ASP A 167 -6.58 8.96 -2.06
C ASP A 167 -7.16 7.87 -2.99
N LEU A 168 -7.02 8.05 -4.31
CA LEU A 168 -7.43 7.05 -5.29
C LEU A 168 -6.52 5.82 -5.21
N GLY A 169 -5.22 6.02 -5.00
CA GLY A 169 -4.25 4.95 -4.78
C GLY A 169 -4.54 4.11 -3.55
N HIS A 170 -4.89 4.73 -2.41
CA HIS A 170 -5.30 4.02 -1.19
C HIS A 170 -6.54 3.16 -1.44
N LEU A 171 -7.56 3.72 -2.08
CA LEU A 171 -8.79 2.99 -2.40
C LEU A 171 -8.51 1.83 -3.38
N ALA A 172 -7.70 2.06 -4.41
CA ALA A 172 -7.32 1.04 -5.38
C ALA A 172 -6.54 -0.11 -4.72
N ALA A 173 -5.55 0.21 -3.88
CA ALA A 173 -4.74 -0.78 -3.18
C ALA A 173 -5.58 -1.63 -2.22
N LEU A 174 -6.46 -0.99 -1.45
CA LEU A 174 -7.40 -1.69 -0.57
C LEU A 174 -8.34 -2.60 -1.38
N GLY A 175 -8.87 -2.11 -2.50
CA GLY A 175 -9.71 -2.87 -3.41
C GLY A 175 -9.01 -4.11 -3.98
N LEU A 176 -7.75 -3.99 -4.39
CA LEU A 176 -6.92 -5.11 -4.84
C LEU A 176 -6.74 -6.16 -3.73
N GLY A 177 -6.46 -5.71 -2.50
CA GLY A 177 -6.36 -6.58 -1.33
C GLY A 177 -7.67 -7.34 -1.05
N ILE A 178 -8.81 -6.64 -1.07
CA ILE A 178 -10.13 -7.26 -0.88
C ILE A 178 -10.44 -8.23 -2.04
N GLY A 179 -10.08 -7.89 -3.27
CA GLY A 179 -10.21 -8.77 -4.43
C GLY A 179 -9.46 -10.09 -4.23
N LEU A 180 -8.21 -10.01 -3.74
CA LEU A 180 -7.43 -11.20 -3.39
C LEU A 180 -8.10 -12.01 -2.27
N SER A 181 -8.59 -11.34 -1.23
CA SER A 181 -9.35 -11.95 -0.13
C SER A 181 -10.56 -12.75 -0.63
N VAL A 182 -11.32 -12.19 -1.57
CA VAL A 182 -12.47 -12.87 -2.22
C VAL A 182 -12.01 -14.04 -3.09
N GLY A 183 -10.90 -13.90 -3.83
CA GLY A 183 -10.33 -14.99 -4.62
C GLY A 183 -9.92 -16.19 -3.76
N LEU A 184 -9.28 -15.95 -2.61
CA LEU A 184 -8.90 -17.00 -1.66
C LEU A 184 -10.14 -17.73 -1.09
N ASP A 185 -11.22 -16.99 -0.83
CA ASP A 185 -12.49 -17.58 -0.38
C ASP A 185 -13.10 -18.52 -1.42
N TYR A 186 -13.11 -18.10 -2.68
CA TYR A 186 -13.63 -18.89 -3.78
C TYR A 186 -12.85 -20.21 -3.93
N LEU A 187 -11.51 -20.13 -3.91
CA LEU A 187 -10.65 -21.31 -4.04
C LEU A 187 -10.80 -22.28 -2.86
N SER A 188 -10.94 -21.76 -1.63
CA SER A 188 -11.18 -22.57 -0.42
C SER A 188 -12.52 -23.33 -0.50
N THR A 189 -13.56 -22.68 -1.01
CA THR A 189 -14.90 -23.28 -1.15
C THR A 189 -14.91 -24.34 -2.27
N ALA A 190 -14.27 -24.06 -3.40
CA ALA A 190 -14.16 -24.99 -4.52
C ALA A 190 -13.39 -26.28 -4.15
N LYS A 191 -12.39 -26.18 -3.27
CA LYS A 191 -11.63 -27.34 -2.78
C LYS A 191 -12.49 -28.27 -1.90
N HIS A 192 -13.35 -27.72 -1.04
CA HIS A 192 -14.24 -28.53 -0.21
C HIS A 192 -15.29 -29.29 -1.04
N ARG A 193 -15.81 -28.69 -2.12
CA ARG A 193 -16.81 -29.33 -2.98
C ARG A 193 -16.30 -30.55 -3.76
N LYS A 194 -14.98 -30.71 -3.93
CA LYS A 194 -14.40 -31.86 -4.65
C LYS A 194 -14.19 -33.11 -3.78
N ILE A 195 -14.39 -33.01 -2.47
CA ILE A 195 -14.09 -34.09 -1.48
C ILE A 195 -15.40 -34.71 -0.92
N THR A 196 -16.56 -34.20 -1.35
CA THR A 196 -17.90 -34.75 -1.06
C THR A 196 -18.47 -35.39 -2.30
#